data_AF-A0A150J1I3-F1
#
_entry.id   AF-A0A150J1I3-F1
#
_cell.length_a   1.000
_cell.length_b   1.000
_cell.length_c   1.000
_cell.angle_alpha   90.00
_cell.angle_beta   90.00
_cell.angle_gamma   90.00
#
_symmetry.space_group_name_H-M   'P 1'
#
loop_
_entity.id
_entity.type
_entity.pdbx_description
1 polymer ?
#
loop_
_entity_poly.entity_id
_entity_poly.type
_entity_poly.pdbx_seq_one_letter_code
_entity_poly.pdbx_strand_id
1 'polypeptide(L)'
;MKKILIIMPLALLILFLGCTSSALTTMKFQPMQCEQTPWEKWYADGNIQFVKAPTDSELIVAYYSNVYKIELTEVKKVESGNAVCEACGVCPTSYYFSAKVKSSNLAKMTELKWTKI
;
A
#
# COMPACT_ATOMS: atom_id res chain seq x y z
N MET A 1 31.80 -19.78 46.64
CA MET A 1 30.83 -19.01 45.83
C MET A 1 31.60 -18.07 44.92
N LYS A 2 31.74 -18.42 43.64
CA LYS A 2 32.63 -17.73 42.68
C LYS A 2 31.79 -16.72 41.88
N LYS A 3 31.99 -15.43 42.13
CA LYS A 3 31.33 -14.35 41.39
C LYS A 3 31.93 -14.28 39.98
N ILE A 4 31.14 -14.60 38.96
CA ILE A 4 31.53 -14.43 37.55
C ILE A 4 31.09 -13.02 37.14
N LEU A 5 32.07 -12.13 36.96
CA LEU A 5 31.89 -10.84 36.33
C LEU A 5 31.89 -11.05 34.81
N ILE A 6 30.73 -10.93 34.18
CA ILE A 6 30.62 -10.88 32.71
C ILE A 6 30.86 -9.42 32.30
N ILE A 7 32.07 -9.14 31.85
CA ILE A 7 32.43 -7.88 31.19
C ILE A 7 31.92 -8.01 29.76
N MET A 8 30.70 -7.56 29.50
CA MET A 8 30.13 -7.51 28.16
C MET A 8 30.79 -6.33 27.41
N PRO A 9 31.51 -6.57 26.30
CA PRO A 9 32.24 -5.51 25.64
C PRO A 9 31.25 -4.56 24.97
N LEU A 10 31.32 -3.28 25.36
CA LEU A 10 30.54 -2.14 24.87
C LEU A 10 30.79 -1.80 23.38
N ALA A 11 31.35 -2.72 22.60
CA ALA A 11 31.88 -2.48 21.25
C ALA A 11 31.08 -3.15 20.12
N LEU A 12 29.94 -3.78 20.41
CA LEU A 12 29.14 -4.48 19.39
C LEU A 12 27.68 -4.00 19.37
N LEU A 13 27.46 -2.68 19.46
CA LEU A 13 26.12 -2.07 19.36
C LEU A 13 26.03 -1.01 18.26
N ILE A 14 26.88 -1.07 17.23
CA ILE A 14 26.89 -0.11 16.11
C ILE A 14 27.03 -0.83 14.77
N LEU A 15 26.15 -1.79 14.44
CA LEU A 15 26.14 -2.41 13.09
C LEU A 15 24.76 -2.66 12.48
N PHE A 16 23.67 -2.15 13.06
CA PHE A 16 22.33 -2.27 12.46
C PHE A 16 21.68 -0.93 12.12
N LEU A 17 22.48 0.11 11.82
CA LEU A 17 22.00 1.17 10.92
C LEU A 17 21.98 0.61 9.50
N GLY A 18 21.11 -0.39 9.29
CA GLY A 18 20.74 -0.81 7.96
C GLY A 18 20.16 0.40 7.26
N CYS A 19 20.83 0.87 6.21
CA CYS A 19 20.25 1.82 5.27
C CYS A 19 18.95 1.19 4.74
N THR A 20 17.81 1.54 5.35
CA THR A 20 16.52 1.28 4.75
C THR A 20 16.45 2.16 3.52
N SER A 21 16.84 1.60 2.39
CA SER A 21 16.75 2.27 1.10
C SER A 21 15.34 2.82 0.93
N SER A 22 15.22 4.15 0.89
CA SER A 22 13.97 4.87 0.61
C SER A 22 13.57 4.75 -0.87
N ALA A 23 14.04 3.71 -1.57
CA ALA A 23 13.66 3.46 -2.94
C ALA A 23 12.14 3.29 -3.02
N LEU A 24 11.52 4.15 -3.82
CA LEU A 24 10.11 4.06 -4.17
C LEU A 24 9.99 3.28 -5.46
N THR A 25 9.04 2.36 -5.50
CA THR A 25 8.67 1.60 -6.69
C THR A 25 7.24 1.95 -7.06
N THR A 26 7.01 2.17 -8.36
CA THR A 26 5.66 2.39 -8.88
C THR A 26 4.94 1.05 -9.00
N MET A 27 3.73 1.00 -8.44
CA MET A 27 2.82 -0.14 -8.55
C MET A 27 1.48 0.30 -9.11
N LYS A 28 0.73 -0.66 -9.65
CA LYS A 28 -0.66 -0.49 -10.11
C LYS A 28 -1.62 -1.46 -9.43
N PHE A 29 -2.85 -1.00 -9.22
CA PHE A 29 -4.00 -1.82 -8.83
C PHE A 29 -5.05 -1.74 -9.93
N GLN A 30 -5.55 -2.91 -10.37
CA GLN A 30 -6.55 -3.01 -11.42
C GLN A 30 -7.91 -3.37 -10.79
N PRO A 31 -8.86 -2.43 -10.69
CA PRO A 31 -10.22 -2.76 -10.26
C PRO A 31 -10.94 -3.66 -11.27
N MET A 32 -11.90 -4.45 -10.76
CA MET A 32 -12.78 -5.29 -11.57
C MET A 32 -14.15 -4.62 -11.73
N GLN A 33 -14.80 -4.88 -12.87
CA GLN A 33 -16.15 -4.39 -13.15
C GLN A 33 -17.15 -4.90 -12.10
N CYS A 34 -18.06 -4.02 -11.69
CA CYS A 34 -19.12 -4.26 -10.71
C CYS A 34 -18.64 -4.60 -9.28
N GLU A 35 -17.34 -4.62 -9.03
CA GLU A 35 -16.79 -4.87 -7.71
C GLU A 35 -16.36 -3.57 -7.05
N GLN A 36 -16.79 -3.38 -5.80
CA GLN A 36 -16.21 -2.34 -4.96
C GLN A 36 -14.77 -2.73 -4.59
N THR A 37 -13.90 -1.76 -4.72
CA THR A 37 -12.52 -1.84 -4.23
C THR A 37 -12.49 -1.90 -2.70
N PRO A 38 -11.38 -2.38 -2.11
CA PRO A 38 -11.28 -2.49 -0.66
C PRO A 38 -11.47 -1.17 0.09
N TRP A 39 -11.00 -0.05 -0.48
CA TRP A 39 -11.15 1.27 0.15
C TRP A 39 -12.55 1.85 0.01
N GLU A 40 -13.28 1.55 -1.07
CA GLU A 40 -14.69 1.92 -1.21
C GLU A 40 -15.56 1.18 -0.18
N LYS A 41 -15.32 -0.12 0.03
CA LYS A 41 -16.00 -0.88 1.08
C LYS A 41 -15.70 -0.30 2.47
N TRP A 42 -14.42 -0.07 2.75
CA TRP A 42 -13.99 0.52 4.02
C TRP A 42 -14.59 1.91 4.28
N TYR A 43 -14.76 2.73 3.25
CA TYR A 43 -15.43 4.02 3.35
C TYR A 43 -16.93 3.87 3.63
N ALA A 44 -17.60 2.95 2.93
CA ALA A 44 -19.03 2.71 3.09
C ALA A 44 -19.39 2.15 4.48
N ASP A 45 -18.50 1.38 5.10
CA ASP A 45 -18.69 0.85 6.46
C ASP A 45 -18.66 1.94 7.56
N GLY A 46 -18.35 3.20 7.21
CA GLY A 46 -18.51 4.37 8.09
C GLY A 46 -17.45 4.52 9.19
N ASN A 47 -16.39 3.70 9.16
CA ASN A 47 -15.31 3.73 10.15
C ASN A 47 -14.38 4.95 10.04
N ILE A 48 -14.61 5.84 9.08
CA ILE A 48 -13.84 7.07 8.89
C ILE A 48 -14.77 8.22 8.52
N GLN A 49 -14.49 9.40 9.09
CA GLN A 49 -15.23 10.63 8.83
C GLN A 49 -14.32 11.59 8.06
N PHE A 50 -14.78 12.04 6.90
CA PHE A 50 -14.16 13.14 6.16
C PHE A 50 -15.07 14.35 6.22
N VAL A 51 -14.50 15.56 6.32
CA VAL A 51 -15.26 16.82 6.35
C VAL A 51 -16.08 17.02 5.06
N LYS A 52 -15.60 16.47 3.95
CA LYS A 52 -16.27 16.37 2.64
C LYS A 52 -15.96 15.02 2.02
N ALA A 53 -16.75 14.58 1.04
CA ALA A 53 -16.45 13.35 0.30
C ALA A 53 -15.00 13.37 -0.25
N PRO A 54 -14.17 12.35 0.03
CA PRO A 54 -12.80 12.30 -0.44
C PRO A 54 -12.74 12.00 -1.94
N THR A 55 -11.67 12.44 -2.58
CA THR A 55 -11.29 11.94 -3.91
C THR A 55 -10.80 10.49 -3.83
N ASP A 56 -10.79 9.76 -4.95
CA ASP A 56 -10.26 8.39 -5.00
C ASP A 56 -8.84 8.31 -4.41
N SER A 57 -7.96 9.24 -4.78
CA SER A 57 -6.58 9.28 -4.29
C SER A 57 -6.51 9.51 -2.79
N GLU A 58 -7.28 10.46 -2.25
CA GLU A 58 -7.33 10.71 -0.80
C GLU A 58 -7.86 9.48 -0.04
N LEU A 59 -8.91 8.84 -0.57
CA LEU A 59 -9.50 7.66 0.04
C LEU A 59 -8.53 6.46 0.03
N ILE A 60 -7.84 6.22 -1.09
CA ILE A 60 -6.82 5.18 -1.21
C ILE A 60 -5.69 5.44 -0.19
N VAL A 61 -5.14 6.66 -0.14
CA VAL A 61 -4.08 7.02 0.81
C VAL A 61 -4.55 6.82 2.25
N ALA A 62 -5.77 7.26 2.58
CA ALA A 62 -6.35 7.09 3.91
C ALA A 62 -6.53 5.60 4.27
N TYR A 63 -7.03 4.78 3.35
CA TYR A 63 -7.23 3.36 3.58
C TYR A 63 -5.91 2.63 3.88
N TYR A 64 -4.89 2.78 3.02
CA TYR A 64 -3.63 2.07 3.21
C TYR A 64 -2.84 2.55 4.43
N SER A 65 -2.89 3.85 4.73
CA SER A 65 -2.26 4.40 5.93
C SER A 65 -2.95 3.97 7.23
N ASN A 66 -4.28 3.86 7.25
CA ASN A 66 -5.01 3.48 8.46
C ASN A 66 -5.00 1.97 8.69
N VAL A 67 -5.32 1.18 7.66
CA VAL A 67 -5.52 -0.27 7.77
C VAL A 67 -4.20 -1.03 7.79
N TYR A 68 -3.21 -0.63 6.98
CA TYR A 68 -1.95 -1.37 6.83
C TYR A 68 -0.72 -0.63 7.32
N LYS A 69 -0.84 0.64 7.74
CA LYS A 69 0.30 1.52 8.04
C LYS A 69 1.28 1.66 6.85
N ILE A 70 0.74 1.59 5.63
CA ILE A 70 1.50 1.73 4.39
C ILE A 70 1.29 3.14 3.83
N GLU A 71 2.39 3.85 3.62
CA GLU A 71 2.40 5.15 2.96
C GLU A 71 2.41 4.94 1.43
N LEU A 72 1.39 5.47 0.77
CA LEU A 72 1.32 5.59 -0.69
C LEU A 72 1.50 7.04 -1.10
N THR A 73 2.33 7.29 -2.10
CA THR A 73 2.52 8.63 -2.68
C THR A 73 2.21 8.62 -4.17
N GLU A 74 1.97 9.80 -4.75
CA GLU A 74 1.66 9.97 -6.18
C GLU A 74 0.51 9.07 -6.68
N VAL A 75 -0.53 8.92 -5.85
CA VAL A 75 -1.70 8.11 -6.20
C VAL A 75 -2.49 8.79 -7.31
N LYS A 76 -2.67 8.10 -8.43
CA LYS A 76 -3.40 8.62 -9.59
C LYS A 76 -4.24 7.53 -10.26
N LYS A 77 -5.41 7.92 -10.77
CA LYS A 77 -6.20 7.13 -11.71
C LYS A 77 -5.64 7.30 -13.12
N VAL A 78 -5.46 6.21 -13.84
CA VAL A 78 -4.92 6.19 -15.20
C VAL A 78 -5.85 5.39 -16.08
N GLU A 79 -6.38 6.01 -17.14
CA GLU A 79 -7.17 5.31 -18.16
C GLU A 79 -6.26 4.31 -18.90
N SER A 80 -6.69 3.06 -18.98
CA SER A 80 -5.92 1.96 -19.59
C SER A 80 -6.10 1.90 -21.11
N GLY A 81 -7.18 2.49 -21.64
CA GLY A 81 -7.54 2.42 -23.06
C GLY A 81 -7.95 1.01 -23.52
N ASN A 82 -8.08 0.06 -22.59
CA ASN A 82 -8.47 -1.31 -22.90
C ASN A 82 -9.98 -1.40 -23.18
N ALA A 83 -10.36 -2.25 -24.15
CA ALA A 83 -11.75 -2.62 -24.36
C ALA A 83 -12.28 -3.33 -23.11
N VAL A 84 -13.32 -2.76 -22.52
CA VAL A 84 -14.02 -3.32 -21.36
C VAL A 84 -15.12 -4.25 -21.86
N CYS A 85 -15.12 -5.49 -21.37
CA CYS A 85 -16.24 -6.41 -21.56
C CYS A 85 -17.32 -6.20 -20.49
N GLU A 86 -18.58 -6.48 -20.84
CA GLU A 86 -19.75 -6.29 -19.96
C GLU A 86 -19.98 -7.49 -19.02
N ALA A 87 -18.92 -8.00 -18.38
CA ALA A 87 -19.04 -9.08 -17.39
C ALA A 87 -18.46 -8.68 -16.03
N CYS A 88 -19.29 -8.78 -15.00
CA CYS A 88 -18.94 -8.47 -13.61
C CYS A 88 -17.95 -9.50 -13.02
N GLY A 89 -17.00 -9.02 -12.21
CA GLY A 89 -16.02 -9.86 -11.49
C GLY A 89 -15.00 -10.60 -12.37
N VAL A 90 -15.11 -10.48 -13.69
CA VAL A 90 -14.19 -11.10 -14.66
C VAL A 90 -13.44 -10.03 -15.45
N CYS A 91 -14.14 -8.98 -15.86
CA CYS A 91 -13.56 -7.93 -16.68
C CYS A 91 -12.91 -6.85 -15.78
N PRO A 92 -11.68 -6.41 -16.07
CA PRO A 92 -11.10 -5.24 -15.41
C PRO A 92 -11.82 -3.95 -15.82
N THR A 93 -11.67 -2.89 -15.03
CA THR A 93 -12.13 -1.54 -15.41
C THR A 93 -11.28 -0.93 -16.53
N SER A 94 -11.82 0.08 -17.22
CA SER A 94 -11.10 0.85 -18.27
C SER A 94 -9.98 1.74 -17.74
N TYR A 95 -9.70 1.67 -16.44
CA TYR A 95 -8.68 2.43 -15.74
C TYR A 95 -8.02 1.57 -14.68
N TYR A 96 -6.84 1.98 -14.21
CA TYR A 96 -6.17 1.43 -13.04
C TYR A 96 -5.70 2.56 -12.12
N PHE A 97 -5.37 2.23 -10.87
CA PHE A 97 -4.71 3.17 -9.96
C PHE A 97 -3.21 2.91 -9.94
N SER A 98 -2.40 3.96 -10.01
CA SER A 98 -0.95 3.91 -9.85
C SER A 98 -0.55 4.61 -8.56
N ALA A 99 0.45 4.09 -7.86
CA ALA A 99 1.02 4.70 -6.66
C ALA A 99 2.50 4.36 -6.55
N LYS A 100 3.27 5.22 -5.87
CA LYS A 100 4.64 4.95 -5.43
C LYS A 100 4.63 4.40 -4.02
N VAL A 101 5.42 3.35 -3.79
CA VAL A 101 5.49 2.62 -2.52
C VAL A 101 6.95 2.34 -2.15
N LYS A 102 7.29 2.46 -0.87
CA LYS A 102 8.59 2.04 -0.34
C LYS A 102 8.84 0.55 -0.59
N SER A 103 10.06 0.21 -0.99
CA SER A 103 10.47 -1.18 -1.28
C SER A 103 10.14 -2.18 -0.16
N SER A 104 10.20 -1.74 1.10
CA SER A 104 9.88 -2.57 2.27
C SER A 104 8.43 -3.09 2.28
N ASN A 105 7.50 -2.40 1.61
CA ASN A 105 6.08 -2.74 1.61
C ASN A 105 5.67 -3.54 0.35
N LEU A 106 6.58 -3.78 -0.60
CA LEU A 106 6.25 -4.40 -1.89
C LEU A 106 5.64 -5.79 -1.78
N ALA A 107 6.16 -6.62 -0.88
CA ALA A 107 5.61 -7.95 -0.64
C ALA A 107 4.14 -7.84 -0.20
N LYS A 108 3.87 -6.97 0.79
CA LYS A 108 2.51 -6.75 1.27
C LYS A 108 1.58 -6.18 0.20
N MET A 109 2.06 -5.21 -0.58
CA MET A 109 1.28 -4.65 -1.69
C MET A 109 0.93 -5.71 -2.74
N THR A 110 1.85 -6.65 -2.99
CA THR A 110 1.62 -7.76 -3.93
C THR A 110 0.55 -8.73 -3.42
N GLU A 111 0.55 -9.04 -2.12
CA GLU A 111 -0.55 -9.80 -1.49
C GLU A 111 -1.91 -9.10 -1.65
N LEU A 112 -1.90 -7.76 -1.56
CA LEU A 112 -3.06 -6.88 -1.74
C LEU A 112 -3.37 -6.61 -3.23
N LYS A 113 -2.87 -7.45 -4.14
CA LYS A 113 -3.15 -7.44 -5.58
C LYS A 113 -2.61 -6.23 -6.35
N TRP A 114 -1.70 -5.47 -5.77
CA TRP A 114 -0.91 -4.51 -6.54
C TRP A 114 0.18 -5.23 -7.32
N THR A 115 0.50 -4.72 -8.51
CA THR A 115 1.55 -5.24 -9.37
C THR A 115 2.54 -4.15 -9.70
N LYS A 116 3.83 -4.47 -9.82
CA LYS A 116 4.83 -3.49 -10.27
C LYS A 116 4.54 -3.09 -11.73
N ILE A 117 4.85 -1.83 -12.06
CA ILE A 117 4.85 -1.33 -13.45
C ILE A 117 6.26 -1.45 -14.01
#